data_AF-A0A7D7XAE5-F1
#
_entry.id   AF-A0A7D7XAE5-F1
#
_cell.length_a   1.000
_cell.length_b   1.000
_cell.length_c   1.000
_cell.angle_alpha   90.00
_cell.angle_beta   90.00
_cell.angle_gamma   90.00
#
_symmetry.space_group_name_H-M   'P 1'
#
loop_
_entity.id
_entity.type
_entity.pdbx_description
1 polymer ?
#
loop_
_entity_poly.entity_id
_entity_poly.type
_entity_poly.pdbx_seq_one_letter_code
_entity_poly.pdbx_strand_id
1 'polypeptide(L)'
;MGPNVSPRRPRRLHLVLIAFVLVAAFCWPTVRRHLQAVAVLDQVATKPVPGLLLHFTHPVTVTDVTLPLADGPIRARLYAPADEPDAPPLVVLHGVHHLGMDEPRMIAFARAMASTGLRVLTPELPHIDDYHVDASTITTIGDTAAWFANNTNQPVGILGLSFSGGLSLMAAAEPTYAPHIKFVAAVGSQDSMERVAAFYRTGNDPRPDGTIEHLTPHEYGPLVIEYQHLQDFMPVNYTPQQVEAERLVLRDHLYEEPALEHAAMAKLPPDEAKLARELMDINSPETKALLAASELKHLDYATTVSPHGCLHYLKVPVYLLHGEGDNIIPAAESLWLAKDIPHGDLKAMLISPVISHLDMDGKGPTMMDNLRLTHFFAELLEASQS
;
A
#
# COMPACT_ATOMS: atom_id res chain seq x y z
N MET A 1 -69.09 35.59 -16.05
CA MET A 1 -68.59 35.21 -14.71
C MET A 1 -68.39 33.69 -14.74
N GLY A 2 -67.28 33.14 -15.22
CA GLY A 2 -65.94 33.12 -14.62
C GLY A 2 -65.74 31.76 -13.93
N PRO A 3 -65.12 30.73 -14.58
CA PRO A 3 -65.03 29.39 -14.01
C PRO A 3 -63.98 29.32 -12.90
N ASN A 4 -64.37 28.73 -11.78
CA ASN A 4 -63.58 28.62 -10.55
C ASN A 4 -62.55 27.49 -10.70
N VAL A 5 -61.29 27.83 -10.98
CA VAL A 5 -60.18 26.87 -11.07
C VAL A 5 -59.65 26.61 -9.65
N SER A 6 -59.94 25.43 -9.12
CA SER A 6 -59.43 24.98 -7.82
C SER A 6 -57.90 24.80 -7.84
N PRO A 7 -57.14 25.28 -6.83
CA PRO A 7 -55.69 25.17 -6.80
C PRO A 7 -55.28 23.77 -6.35
N ARG A 8 -55.27 22.79 -7.26
CA ARG A 8 -54.73 21.42 -7.00
C ARG A 8 -53.19 21.36 -6.90
N ARG A 9 -52.50 22.50 -6.82
CA ARG A 9 -51.02 22.60 -6.87
C ARG A 9 -50.24 22.29 -5.58
N PRO A 10 -50.72 22.47 -4.33
CA PRO A 10 -49.86 22.29 -3.16
C PRO A 10 -49.54 20.82 -2.86
N ARG A 11 -50.50 19.90 -3.09
CA ARG A 11 -50.29 18.46 -2.86
C ARG A 11 -49.23 17.84 -3.77
N ARG A 12 -49.18 18.25 -5.05
CA ARG A 12 -48.14 17.77 -5.99
C ARG A 12 -46.76 18.29 -5.60
N LEU A 13 -46.65 19.56 -5.18
CA LEU A 13 -45.40 20.14 -4.72
C LEU A 13 -44.88 19.46 -3.44
N HIS A 14 -45.78 19.13 -2.50
CA HIS A 14 -45.43 18.40 -1.28
C HIS A 14 -44.95 16.97 -1.58
N LEU A 15 -45.62 16.27 -2.50
CA LEU A 15 -45.19 14.92 -2.91
C LEU A 15 -43.83 14.94 -3.62
N VAL A 16 -43.57 15.95 -4.45
CA VAL A 16 -42.26 16.14 -5.09
C VAL A 16 -41.18 16.46 -4.05
N LEU A 17 -41.47 17.30 -3.06
CA LEU A 17 -40.53 17.62 -1.98
C LEU A 17 -40.22 16.40 -1.12
N ILE A 18 -41.24 15.61 -0.75
CA ILE A 18 -41.06 14.36 0.00
C ILE A 18 -40.23 13.38 -0.82
N ALA A 19 -40.55 13.19 -2.11
CA ALA A 19 -39.77 12.33 -2.99
C ALA A 19 -38.32 12.79 -3.11
N PHE A 20 -38.08 14.10 -3.23
CA PHE A 20 -36.74 14.67 -3.25
C PHE A 20 -35.98 14.43 -1.94
N VAL A 21 -36.61 14.65 -0.78
CA VAL A 21 -36.01 14.39 0.53
C VAL A 21 -35.69 12.90 0.71
N LEU A 22 -36.58 12.00 0.28
CA LEU A 22 -36.35 10.56 0.32
C LEU A 22 -35.18 10.14 -0.58
N VAL A 23 -35.10 10.67 -1.80
CA VAL A 23 -33.96 10.43 -2.70
C VAL A 23 -32.67 11.00 -2.12
N ALA A 24 -32.68 12.22 -1.59
CA ALA A 24 -31.52 12.82 -0.96
C ALA A 24 -31.04 12.02 0.26
N ALA A 25 -31.96 11.58 1.12
CA ALA A 25 -31.64 10.72 2.27
C ALA A 25 -31.11 9.36 1.84
N PHE A 26 -31.67 8.76 0.78
CA PHE A 26 -31.21 7.49 0.24
C PHE A 26 -29.80 7.58 -0.38
N CYS A 27 -29.51 8.66 -1.10
CA CYS A 27 -28.20 8.90 -1.71
C CYS A 27 -27.16 9.46 -0.71
N TRP A 28 -27.59 9.93 0.45
CA TRP A 28 -26.73 10.64 1.41
C TRP A 28 -25.51 9.82 1.89
N PRO A 29 -25.63 8.53 2.25
CA PRO A 29 -24.46 7.74 2.66
C PRO A 29 -23.38 7.69 1.57
N THR A 30 -23.79 7.47 0.31
CA THR A 30 -22.87 7.46 -0.84
C THR A 30 -22.21 8.82 -1.04
N VAL A 31 -22.99 9.91 -1.01
CA VAL A 31 -22.46 11.27 -1.14
C VAL A 31 -21.48 11.58 -0.01
N ARG A 32 -21.82 11.25 1.24
CA ARG A 32 -20.95 11.43 2.40
C ARG A 32 -19.60 10.74 2.21
N ARG A 33 -19.59 9.48 1.78
CA ARG A 33 -18.34 8.72 1.56
C ARG A 33 -17.47 9.33 0.47
N HIS A 34 -18.05 9.84 -0.62
CA HIS A 34 -17.29 10.55 -1.65
C HIS A 34 -16.69 11.85 -1.11
N LEU A 35 -17.44 12.60 -0.30
CA LEU A 35 -16.92 13.80 0.36
C LEU A 35 -15.80 13.48 1.36
N GLN A 36 -15.92 12.38 2.10
CA GLN A 36 -14.85 11.86 2.98
C GLN A 36 -13.62 11.43 2.18
N ALA A 37 -13.81 10.74 1.06
CA ALA A 37 -12.72 10.33 0.16
C ALA A 37 -11.96 11.55 -0.39
N VAL A 38 -12.67 12.60 -0.82
CA VAL A 38 -12.03 13.88 -1.22
C VAL A 38 -11.22 14.47 -0.06
N ALA A 39 -11.80 14.50 1.15
CA ALA A 39 -11.11 15.04 2.32
C ALA A 39 -9.82 14.24 2.63
N VAL A 40 -9.85 12.91 2.55
CA VAL A 40 -8.66 12.05 2.73
C VAL A 40 -7.61 12.36 1.67
N LEU A 41 -7.99 12.36 0.40
CA LEU A 41 -7.06 12.59 -0.71
C LEU A 41 -6.43 13.98 -0.64
N ASP A 42 -7.20 15.01 -0.27
CA ASP A 42 -6.68 16.36 -0.07
C ASP A 42 -5.71 16.44 1.12
N GLN A 43 -6.03 15.81 2.26
CA GLN A 43 -5.13 15.77 3.42
C GLN A 43 -3.81 15.07 3.09
N VAL A 44 -3.87 13.93 2.41
CA VAL A 44 -2.68 13.17 1.98
C VAL A 44 -1.84 13.96 0.99
N ALA A 45 -2.50 14.70 0.08
CA ALA A 45 -1.83 15.62 -0.85
C ALA A 45 -1.35 16.93 -0.18
N THR A 46 -1.45 17.06 1.15
CA THR A 46 -1.13 18.28 1.93
C THR A 46 -1.87 19.54 1.46
N LYS A 47 -3.01 19.36 0.80
CA LYS A 47 -3.89 20.44 0.35
C LYS A 47 -4.77 20.90 1.51
N PRO A 48 -5.12 22.20 1.58
CA PRO A 48 -6.06 22.68 2.57
C PRO A 48 -7.44 22.05 2.32
N VAL A 49 -7.95 21.33 3.33
CA VAL A 49 -9.31 20.75 3.28
C VAL A 49 -10.33 21.90 3.28
N PRO A 50 -11.22 21.99 2.28
CA PRO A 50 -12.30 22.97 2.28
C PRO A 50 -13.11 22.94 3.58
N GLY A 51 -13.43 24.10 4.15
CA GLY A 51 -14.11 24.16 5.46
C GLY A 51 -15.46 23.43 5.52
N LEU A 52 -16.15 23.28 4.39
CA LEU A 52 -17.36 22.44 4.31
C LEU A 52 -17.05 20.95 4.53
N LEU A 53 -15.91 20.45 4.05
CA LEU A 53 -15.52 19.06 4.20
C LEU A 53 -15.09 18.69 5.63
N LEU A 54 -14.65 19.67 6.43
CA LEU A 54 -14.31 19.46 7.84
C LEU A 54 -15.50 18.94 8.67
N HIS A 55 -16.73 19.18 8.22
CA HIS A 55 -17.94 18.66 8.88
C HIS A 55 -18.11 17.14 8.71
N PHE A 56 -17.32 16.52 7.82
CA PHE A 56 -17.31 15.08 7.58
C PHE A 56 -16.04 14.41 8.14
N THR A 57 -15.24 15.17 8.89
CA THR A 57 -14.02 14.69 9.56
C THR A 57 -14.17 14.74 11.07
N HIS A 58 -13.53 13.80 11.74
CA HIS A 58 -13.50 13.64 13.19
C HIS A 58 -12.14 14.08 13.76
N PRO A 59 -12.09 14.65 14.96
CA PRO A 59 -10.83 14.85 15.67
C PRO A 59 -10.17 13.50 15.97
N VAL A 60 -8.87 13.35 15.71
CA VAL A 60 -8.16 12.08 15.86
C VAL A 60 -7.23 12.10 17.08
N THR A 61 -7.37 11.12 17.96
CA THR A 61 -6.43 10.84 19.04
C THR A 61 -5.40 9.82 18.54
N VAL A 62 -4.12 10.06 18.83
CA VAL A 62 -3.01 9.19 18.42
C VAL A 62 -2.33 8.65 19.66
N THR A 63 -2.17 7.33 19.73
CA THR A 63 -1.56 6.65 20.88
C THR A 63 -0.63 5.54 20.40
N ASP A 64 0.61 5.51 20.88
CA ASP A 64 1.49 4.36 20.66
C ASP A 64 1.07 3.21 21.59
N VAL A 65 1.04 2.01 21.05
CA VAL A 65 0.63 0.78 21.74
C VAL A 65 1.64 -0.33 21.44
N THR A 66 1.65 -1.37 22.29
CA THR A 66 2.47 -2.57 22.08
C THR A 66 1.54 -3.75 21.88
N LEU A 67 1.73 -4.47 20.78
CA LEU A 67 0.95 -5.67 20.44
C LEU A 67 1.69 -6.89 20.97
N PRO A 68 1.12 -7.66 21.93
CA PRO A 68 1.71 -8.89 22.42
C PRO A 68 1.44 -10.04 21.44
N LEU A 69 2.16 -10.08 20.31
CA LEU A 69 2.03 -11.14 19.31
C LEU A 69 2.80 -12.41 19.74
N ALA A 70 2.56 -13.53 19.06
CA ALA A 70 3.14 -14.82 19.41
C ALA A 70 4.68 -14.83 19.32
N ASP A 71 5.22 -14.20 18.29
CA ASP A 71 6.67 -14.13 18.02
C ASP A 71 7.38 -12.99 18.77
N GLY A 72 6.64 -12.21 19.55
CA GLY A 72 7.17 -11.15 20.39
C GLY A 72 6.32 -9.88 20.37
N PRO A 73 6.56 -8.97 21.31
CA PRO A 73 5.90 -7.68 21.32
C PRO A 73 6.39 -6.81 20.16
N ILE A 74 5.47 -6.23 19.39
CA ILE A 74 5.78 -5.22 18.36
C ILE A 74 5.17 -3.87 18.71
N ARG A 75 5.79 -2.77 18.26
CA ARG A 75 5.18 -1.44 18.36
C ARG A 75 4.03 -1.32 17.36
N ALA A 76 3.04 -0.51 17.69
CA ALA A 76 2.07 -0.02 16.74
C ALA A 76 1.59 1.36 17.18
N ARG A 77 0.93 2.07 16.27
CA ARG A 77 0.28 3.34 16.56
C ARG A 77 -1.20 3.26 16.21
N LEU A 78 -2.01 3.64 17.18
CA LEU A 78 -3.46 3.67 17.09
C LEU A 78 -3.92 5.12 16.85
N TYR A 79 -4.68 5.31 15.77
CA TYR A 79 -5.36 6.56 15.42
C TYR A 79 -6.86 6.32 15.55
N ALA A 80 -7.49 6.96 16.51
CA ALA A 80 -8.91 6.77 16.80
C ALA A 80 -9.67 8.10 16.73
N PRO A 81 -10.85 8.15 16.06
CA PRO A 81 -11.75 9.29 16.15
C PRO A 81 -12.20 9.47 17.61
N ALA A 82 -11.98 10.65 18.17
CA ALA A 82 -12.17 10.90 19.60
C ALA A 82 -13.64 10.83 20.05
N ASP A 83 -14.56 10.94 19.10
CA ASP A 83 -16.01 10.98 19.28
C ASP A 83 -16.73 9.70 18.83
N GLU A 84 -16.01 8.70 18.29
CA GLU A 84 -16.56 7.44 17.77
C GLU A 84 -15.81 6.23 18.37
N PRO A 85 -16.11 5.82 19.62
CA PRO A 85 -15.35 4.78 20.34
C PRO A 85 -15.46 3.39 19.70
N ASP A 86 -16.57 3.12 18.99
CA ASP A 86 -16.86 1.85 18.31
C ASP A 86 -16.55 1.91 16.80
N ALA A 87 -15.71 2.86 16.38
CA ALA A 87 -15.33 3.03 14.98
C ALA A 87 -14.75 1.73 14.37
N PRO A 88 -15.14 1.37 13.13
CA PRO A 88 -14.67 0.16 12.47
C PRO A 88 -13.14 0.09 12.39
N PRO A 89 -12.53 -1.09 12.67
CA PRO A 89 -11.09 -1.26 12.66
C PRO A 89 -10.51 -1.37 11.25
N LEU A 90 -9.41 -0.66 11.01
CA LEU A 90 -8.59 -0.75 9.81
C LEU A 90 -7.12 -0.89 10.21
N VAL A 91 -6.42 -1.87 9.68
CA VAL A 91 -4.96 -1.98 9.78
C VAL A 91 -4.34 -1.39 8.51
N VAL A 92 -3.37 -0.48 8.66
CA VAL A 92 -2.61 0.08 7.54
C VAL A 92 -1.15 -0.33 7.68
N LEU A 93 -0.61 -0.97 6.65
CA LEU A 93 0.72 -1.58 6.65
C LEU A 93 1.64 -0.82 5.70
N HIS A 94 2.82 -0.45 6.18
CA HIS A 94 3.83 0.27 5.39
C HIS A 94 4.51 -0.64 4.36
N GLY A 95 5.03 -0.04 3.30
CA GLY A 95 5.96 -0.70 2.39
C GLY A 95 7.37 -0.75 2.97
N VAL A 96 8.31 -1.31 2.19
CA VAL A 96 9.74 -1.34 2.56
C VAL A 96 10.26 0.09 2.67
N HIS A 97 10.65 0.49 3.89
CA HIS A 97 11.23 1.81 4.18
C HIS A 97 11.72 1.84 5.64
N HIS A 98 12.91 2.40 5.90
CA HIS A 98 13.53 2.41 7.24
C HIS A 98 12.72 3.06 8.36
N LEU A 99 11.90 4.06 8.03
CA LEU A 99 11.00 4.69 9.01
C LEU A 99 9.76 3.85 9.31
N GLY A 100 9.42 2.84 8.50
CA GLY A 100 8.26 1.97 8.69
C GLY A 100 6.97 2.72 9.04
N MET A 101 6.36 2.39 10.17
CA MET A 101 5.15 3.06 10.70
C MET A 101 5.35 4.52 11.13
N ASP A 102 6.60 4.97 11.28
CA ASP A 102 6.98 6.35 11.61
C ASP A 102 7.22 7.22 10.36
N GLU A 103 7.03 6.67 9.15
CA GLU A 103 7.16 7.45 7.92
C GLU A 103 6.09 8.58 7.86
N PRO A 104 6.48 9.84 7.60
CA PRO A 104 5.57 10.99 7.72
C PRO A 104 4.32 10.94 6.82
N ARG A 105 4.44 10.45 5.58
CA ARG A 105 3.30 10.29 4.66
C ARG A 105 2.37 9.18 5.15
N MET A 106 2.92 8.09 5.70
CA MET A 106 2.14 7.04 6.36
C MET A 106 1.36 7.58 7.56
N ILE A 107 2.00 8.34 8.46
CA ILE A 107 1.34 8.96 9.61
C ILE A 107 0.21 9.89 9.15
N ALA A 108 0.46 10.72 8.13
CA ALA A 108 -0.54 11.61 7.57
C ALA A 108 -1.72 10.84 6.97
N PHE A 109 -1.45 9.77 6.22
CA PHE A 109 -2.45 8.89 5.63
C PHE A 109 -3.31 8.20 6.70
N ALA A 110 -2.70 7.57 7.70
CA ALA A 110 -3.41 6.90 8.78
C ALA A 110 -4.30 7.86 9.58
N ARG A 111 -3.81 9.08 9.86
CA ARG A 111 -4.60 10.14 10.49
C ARG A 111 -5.76 10.59 9.60
N ALA A 112 -5.54 10.74 8.30
CA ALA A 112 -6.59 11.13 7.36
C ALA A 112 -7.71 10.08 7.30
N MET A 113 -7.34 8.81 7.17
CA MET A 113 -8.29 7.69 7.23
C MET A 113 -9.05 7.65 8.55
N ALA A 114 -8.36 7.80 9.69
CA ALA A 114 -9.02 7.82 11.00
C ALA A 114 -10.01 8.98 11.14
N SER A 115 -9.70 10.14 10.53
CA SER A 115 -10.61 11.29 10.51
C SER A 115 -11.93 11.00 9.79
N THR A 116 -12.05 9.93 9.01
CA THR A 116 -13.33 9.54 8.37
C THR A 116 -14.26 8.71 9.28
N GLY A 117 -13.86 8.50 10.54
CA GLY A 117 -14.60 7.68 11.49
C GLY A 117 -14.13 6.23 11.53
N LEU A 118 -12.84 5.98 11.26
CA LEU A 118 -12.22 4.65 11.30
C LEU A 118 -11.21 4.57 12.43
N ARG A 119 -11.11 3.40 13.07
CA ARG A 119 -10.08 3.14 14.07
C ARG A 119 -8.88 2.50 13.38
N VAL A 120 -7.87 3.31 13.09
CA VAL A 120 -6.72 2.90 12.26
C VAL A 120 -5.55 2.45 13.14
N LEU A 121 -4.99 1.28 12.87
CA LEU A 121 -3.80 0.74 13.52
C LEU A 121 -2.67 0.60 12.49
N THR A 122 -1.51 1.18 12.77
CA THR A 122 -0.28 0.97 11.97
C THR A 122 0.73 0.19 12.81
N PRO A 123 0.89 -1.13 12.61
CA PRO A 123 1.93 -1.89 13.28
C PRO A 123 3.30 -1.59 12.66
N GLU A 124 4.33 -1.75 13.48
CA GLU A 124 5.71 -1.91 13.01
C GLU A 124 5.83 -3.29 12.35
N LEU A 125 6.52 -3.36 11.21
CA LEU A 125 6.88 -4.60 10.55
C LEU A 125 8.42 -4.69 10.55
N PRO A 126 9.04 -5.24 11.62
CA PRO A 126 10.48 -5.11 11.88
C PRO A 126 11.42 -5.64 10.80
N HIS A 127 10.92 -6.47 9.90
CA HIS A 127 11.71 -6.97 8.78
C HIS A 127 11.54 -6.06 7.56
N ILE A 128 10.33 -5.54 7.33
CA ILE A 128 10.03 -4.64 6.21
C ILE A 128 10.70 -3.28 6.39
N ASP A 129 10.80 -2.77 7.62
CA ASP A 129 11.56 -1.55 7.90
C ASP A 129 13.09 -1.76 7.89
N ASP A 130 13.58 -2.98 8.00
CA ASP A 130 14.98 -3.34 7.75
C ASP A 130 15.22 -3.92 6.35
N TYR A 131 14.35 -3.63 5.37
CA TYR A 131 14.52 -4.03 3.96
C TYR A 131 14.58 -5.55 3.72
N HIS A 132 13.90 -6.32 4.58
CA HIS A 132 13.71 -7.76 4.43
C HIS A 132 12.24 -8.10 4.16
N VAL A 133 11.96 -8.65 2.98
CA VAL A 133 10.60 -9.10 2.59
C VAL A 133 10.49 -10.61 2.76
N ASP A 134 10.09 -11.07 3.94
CA ASP A 134 9.98 -12.50 4.25
C ASP A 134 8.59 -12.98 4.67
N ALA A 135 8.44 -14.31 4.68
CA ALA A 135 7.20 -14.98 5.02
C ALA A 135 6.77 -14.79 6.49
N SER A 136 7.68 -14.46 7.42
CA SER A 136 7.30 -14.21 8.82
C SER A 136 6.48 -12.92 8.98
N THR A 137 6.62 -11.99 8.03
CA THR A 137 5.76 -10.81 7.94
C THR A 137 4.30 -11.20 7.68
N ILE A 138 4.03 -12.29 6.94
CA ILE A 138 2.67 -12.80 6.71
C ILE A 138 2.01 -13.19 8.03
N THR A 139 2.74 -13.91 8.89
CA THR A 139 2.32 -14.27 10.25
C THR A 139 2.08 -13.02 11.09
N THR A 140 3.00 -12.04 11.06
CA THR A 140 2.87 -10.77 11.79
C THR A 140 1.61 -9.99 11.39
N ILE A 141 1.28 -9.94 10.10
CA ILE A 141 0.06 -9.30 9.58
C ILE A 141 -1.18 -10.05 10.09
N GLY A 142 -1.20 -11.38 9.97
CA GLY A 142 -2.30 -12.22 10.43
C GLY A 142 -2.56 -12.11 11.93
N ASP A 143 -1.50 -12.18 12.73
CA ASP A 143 -1.56 -12.05 14.19
C ASP A 143 -2.01 -10.64 14.61
N THR A 144 -1.56 -9.60 13.91
CA THR A 144 -2.04 -8.23 14.11
C THR A 144 -3.54 -8.10 13.83
N ALA A 145 -4.00 -8.69 12.72
CA ALA A 145 -5.42 -8.69 12.37
C ALA A 145 -6.26 -9.42 13.42
N ALA A 146 -5.82 -10.60 13.86
CA ALA A 146 -6.49 -11.37 14.91
C ALA A 146 -6.52 -10.63 16.24
N TRP A 147 -5.39 -10.06 16.67
CA TRP A 147 -5.32 -9.26 17.90
C TRP A 147 -6.28 -8.08 17.84
N PHE A 148 -6.25 -7.31 16.75
CA PHE A 148 -7.07 -6.10 16.66
C PHE A 148 -8.56 -6.45 16.55
N ALA A 149 -8.90 -7.48 15.78
CA ALA A 149 -10.27 -7.98 15.66
C ALA A 149 -10.86 -8.41 17.01
N ASN A 150 -10.07 -9.09 17.84
CA ASN A 150 -10.47 -9.51 19.18
C ASN A 150 -10.63 -8.30 20.13
N ASN A 151 -9.79 -7.28 20.00
CA ASN A 151 -9.91 -6.06 20.83
C ASN A 151 -11.11 -5.19 20.44
N THR A 152 -11.55 -5.22 19.19
CA THR A 152 -12.71 -4.46 18.70
C THR A 152 -13.98 -5.29 18.55
N ASN A 153 -13.92 -6.60 18.79
CA ASN A 153 -15.00 -7.58 18.56
C ASN A 153 -15.59 -7.53 17.13
N GLN A 154 -14.76 -7.21 16.14
CA GLN A 154 -15.16 -7.05 14.74
C GLN A 154 -13.99 -7.43 13.82
N PRO A 155 -14.21 -8.09 12.67
CA PRO A 155 -13.13 -8.32 11.71
C PRO A 155 -12.58 -6.99 11.16
N VAL A 156 -11.28 -6.97 10.84
CA VAL A 156 -10.57 -5.74 10.46
C VAL A 156 -10.41 -5.61 8.96
N GLY A 157 -10.54 -4.39 8.44
CA GLY A 157 -10.00 -4.09 7.11
C GLY A 157 -8.47 -4.11 7.14
N ILE A 158 -7.83 -4.52 6.06
CA ILE A 158 -6.38 -4.37 5.88
C ILE A 158 -6.13 -3.51 4.65
N LEU A 159 -5.26 -2.52 4.77
CA LEU A 159 -4.69 -1.77 3.65
C LEU A 159 -3.18 -1.94 3.66
N GLY A 160 -2.64 -2.67 2.68
CA GLY A 160 -1.21 -2.92 2.54
C GLY A 160 -0.60 -2.11 1.41
N LEU A 161 0.49 -1.41 1.69
CA LEU A 161 1.27 -0.67 0.69
C LEU A 161 2.44 -1.51 0.18
N SER A 162 2.71 -1.44 -1.12
CA SER A 162 3.85 -2.10 -1.77
C SER A 162 3.88 -3.60 -1.43
N PHE A 163 5.04 -4.16 -1.08
CA PHE A 163 5.21 -5.57 -0.73
C PHE A 163 4.24 -6.07 0.34
N SER A 164 3.90 -5.22 1.33
CA SER A 164 2.94 -5.57 2.37
C SER A 164 1.52 -5.78 1.85
N GLY A 165 1.15 -5.25 0.68
CA GLY A 165 -0.10 -5.56 0.00
C GLY A 165 -0.20 -7.04 -0.37
N GLY A 166 0.85 -7.59 -0.99
CA GLY A 166 0.90 -8.98 -1.44
C GLY A 166 0.93 -9.92 -0.23
N LEU A 167 1.75 -9.59 0.76
CA LEU A 167 1.82 -10.35 2.02
C LEU A 167 0.49 -10.33 2.78
N SER A 168 -0.28 -9.24 2.71
CA SER A 168 -1.63 -9.16 3.27
C SER A 168 -2.62 -10.08 2.57
N LEU A 169 -2.52 -10.21 1.24
CA LEU A 169 -3.34 -11.15 0.49
C LEU A 169 -3.01 -12.60 0.87
N MET A 170 -1.73 -12.92 1.07
CA MET A 170 -1.31 -14.23 1.55
C MET A 170 -1.83 -14.50 2.97
N ALA A 171 -1.72 -13.52 3.89
CA ALA A 171 -2.27 -13.65 5.24
C ALA A 171 -3.79 -13.85 5.23
N ALA A 172 -4.51 -13.17 4.33
CA ALA A 172 -5.95 -13.34 4.18
C ALA A 172 -6.37 -14.66 3.51
N ALA A 173 -5.47 -15.31 2.78
CA ALA A 173 -5.70 -16.64 2.21
C ALA A 173 -5.54 -17.76 3.26
N GLU A 174 -4.85 -17.49 4.37
CA GLU A 174 -4.66 -18.44 5.46
C GLU A 174 -5.96 -18.66 6.27
N PRO A 175 -6.46 -19.91 6.39
CA PRO A 175 -7.70 -20.20 7.10
C PRO A 175 -7.72 -19.75 8.57
N THR A 176 -6.56 -19.68 9.21
CA THR A 176 -6.42 -19.22 10.60
C THR A 176 -6.73 -17.72 10.75
N TYR A 177 -6.38 -16.91 9.75
CA TYR A 177 -6.51 -15.45 9.82
C TYR A 177 -7.72 -14.90 9.07
N ALA A 178 -8.20 -15.60 8.03
CA ALA A 178 -9.35 -15.18 7.23
C ALA A 178 -10.59 -14.76 8.06
N PRO A 179 -10.98 -15.44 9.16
CA PRO A 179 -12.13 -15.01 9.98
C PRO A 179 -11.96 -13.64 10.66
N HIS A 180 -10.72 -13.16 10.82
CA HIS A 180 -10.40 -11.89 11.45
C HIS A 180 -10.28 -10.74 10.44
N ILE A 181 -10.31 -11.03 9.14
CA ILE A 181 -10.08 -10.07 8.06
C ILE A 181 -11.40 -9.83 7.32
N LYS A 182 -11.81 -8.56 7.28
CA LYS A 182 -13.04 -8.10 6.62
C LYS A 182 -12.86 -7.91 5.12
N PHE A 183 -11.72 -7.34 4.72
CA PHE A 183 -11.31 -7.14 3.33
C PHE A 183 -9.81 -6.83 3.28
N VAL A 184 -9.20 -6.96 2.11
CA VAL A 184 -7.83 -6.50 1.85
C VAL A 184 -7.83 -5.46 0.72
N ALA A 185 -7.19 -4.33 0.95
CA ALA A 185 -6.86 -3.34 -0.07
C ALA A 185 -5.34 -3.34 -0.30
N ALA A 186 -4.90 -3.82 -1.47
CA ALA A 186 -3.48 -3.81 -1.83
C ALA A 186 -3.19 -2.62 -2.75
N VAL A 187 -2.19 -1.81 -2.39
CA VAL A 187 -1.81 -0.60 -3.12
C VAL A 187 -0.38 -0.72 -3.64
N GLY A 188 -0.18 -0.68 -4.95
CA GLY A 188 1.16 -0.74 -5.58
C GLY A 188 1.86 -2.08 -5.34
N SER A 189 1.10 -3.17 -5.31
CA SER A 189 1.58 -4.48 -4.84
C SER A 189 2.01 -5.41 -5.97
N GLN A 190 2.87 -6.36 -5.63
CA GLN A 190 3.34 -7.48 -6.44
C GLN A 190 2.41 -8.70 -6.34
N ASP A 191 2.36 -9.48 -7.42
CA ASP A 191 1.88 -10.86 -7.45
C ASP A 191 3.05 -11.86 -7.42
N SER A 192 4.17 -11.55 -8.07
CA SER A 192 5.37 -12.39 -8.16
C SER A 192 6.65 -11.60 -7.92
N MET A 193 7.40 -12.01 -6.90
CA MET A 193 8.74 -11.49 -6.65
C MET A 193 9.71 -11.80 -7.80
N GLU A 194 9.54 -12.94 -8.49
CA GLU A 194 10.39 -13.32 -9.62
C GLU A 194 10.22 -12.33 -10.79
N ARG A 195 8.98 -11.96 -11.12
CA ARG A 195 8.72 -10.97 -12.19
C ARG A 195 9.23 -9.59 -11.82
N VAL A 196 9.00 -9.15 -10.57
CA VAL A 196 9.51 -7.87 -10.08
C VAL A 196 11.04 -7.81 -10.11
N ALA A 197 11.74 -8.88 -9.72
CA ALA A 197 13.20 -8.93 -9.79
C ALA A 197 13.70 -8.91 -11.25
N ALA A 198 13.07 -9.69 -12.14
CA ALA A 198 13.38 -9.66 -13.57
C ALA A 198 13.13 -8.28 -14.20
N PHE A 199 12.09 -7.56 -13.75
CA PHE A 199 11.81 -6.19 -14.15
C PHE A 199 12.97 -5.25 -13.80
N TYR A 200 13.58 -5.35 -12.61
CA TYR A 200 14.71 -4.50 -12.22
C TYR A 200 15.90 -4.61 -13.17
N ARG A 201 16.15 -5.78 -13.76
CA ARG A 201 17.23 -5.95 -14.74
C ARG A 201 16.87 -5.46 -16.13
N THR A 202 15.62 -5.69 -16.54
CA THR A 202 15.21 -5.62 -17.95
C THR A 202 14.34 -4.41 -18.31
N GLY A 203 13.70 -3.77 -17.33
CA GLY A 203 12.66 -2.76 -17.55
C GLY A 203 11.36 -3.32 -18.11
N ASN A 204 11.20 -4.64 -18.13
CA ASN A 204 10.07 -5.31 -18.77
C ASN A 204 9.29 -6.13 -17.74
N ASP A 205 7.96 -5.96 -17.73
CA ASP A 205 7.06 -6.79 -16.94
C ASP A 205 5.93 -7.36 -17.83
N PRO A 206 5.86 -8.70 -18.03
CA PRO A 206 4.85 -9.29 -18.88
C PRO A 206 3.46 -9.16 -18.24
N ARG A 207 2.48 -8.72 -19.02
CA ARG A 207 1.07 -8.65 -18.60
C ARG A 207 0.34 -9.98 -18.86
N PRO A 208 -0.77 -10.24 -18.15
CA PRO A 208 -1.53 -11.47 -18.33
C PRO A 208 -2.12 -11.71 -19.73
N ASP A 209 -2.28 -10.66 -20.53
CA ASP A 209 -2.78 -10.69 -21.91
C ASP A 209 -1.68 -10.97 -22.96
N GLY A 210 -0.43 -11.12 -22.51
CA GLY A 210 0.74 -11.37 -23.36
C GLY A 210 1.42 -10.09 -23.88
N THR A 211 0.89 -8.91 -23.59
CA THR A 211 1.62 -7.65 -23.80
C THR A 211 2.71 -7.47 -22.73
N ILE A 212 3.64 -6.54 -22.95
CA ILE A 212 4.73 -6.26 -22.00
C ILE A 212 4.64 -4.78 -21.61
N GLU A 213 4.67 -4.52 -20.30
CA GLU A 213 4.86 -3.19 -19.76
C GLU A 213 6.35 -2.85 -19.76
N HIS A 214 6.67 -1.68 -20.29
CA HIS A 214 8.04 -1.19 -20.42
C HIS A 214 8.21 0.09 -19.60
N LEU A 215 9.05 0.03 -18.57
CA LEU A 215 9.38 1.16 -17.69
C LEU A 215 10.88 1.16 -17.42
N THR A 216 11.46 2.33 -17.18
CA THR A 216 12.82 2.40 -16.63
C THR A 216 12.72 2.17 -15.13
N PRO A 217 13.24 1.04 -14.59
CA PRO A 217 13.10 0.75 -13.18
C PRO A 217 13.80 1.83 -12.33
N HIS A 218 13.25 2.13 -11.17
CA HIS A 218 13.90 2.99 -10.20
C HIS A 218 15.05 2.23 -9.52
N GLU A 219 16.16 2.91 -9.20
CA GLU A 219 17.31 2.33 -8.49
C GLU A 219 16.97 1.76 -7.11
N TYR A 220 15.86 2.20 -6.51
CA TYR A 220 15.45 1.79 -5.16
C TYR A 220 15.13 0.30 -5.10
N GLY A 221 14.38 -0.22 -6.09
CA GLY A 221 13.94 -1.61 -6.16
C GLY A 221 15.07 -2.64 -6.11
N PRO A 222 16.02 -2.63 -7.07
CA PRO A 222 17.16 -3.54 -7.05
C PRO A 222 18.03 -3.36 -5.80
N LEU A 223 18.21 -2.13 -5.32
CA LEU A 223 19.03 -1.87 -4.14
C LEU A 223 18.46 -2.51 -2.86
N VAL A 224 17.13 -2.63 -2.74
CA VAL A 224 16.51 -3.41 -1.65
C VAL A 224 16.96 -4.88 -1.71
N ILE A 225 16.95 -5.50 -2.89
CA ILE A 225 17.37 -6.90 -3.08
C ILE A 225 18.86 -7.07 -2.80
N GLU A 226 19.68 -6.13 -3.28
CA GLU A 226 21.12 -6.09 -3.03
C GLU A 226 21.43 -5.94 -1.55
N TYR A 227 20.71 -5.09 -0.82
CA TYR A 227 20.90 -4.89 0.61
C TYR A 227 20.50 -6.14 1.43
N GLN A 228 19.33 -6.71 1.12
CA GLN A 228 18.81 -7.92 1.75
C GLN A 228 19.77 -9.11 1.55
N HIS A 229 20.28 -9.28 0.34
CA HIS A 229 21.13 -10.41 -0.04
C HIS A 229 22.59 -10.02 -0.28
N LEU A 230 23.09 -9.02 0.46
CA LEU A 230 24.39 -8.39 0.21
C LEU A 230 25.54 -9.37 -0.03
N GLN A 231 25.58 -10.48 0.70
CA GLN A 231 26.66 -11.47 0.54
C GLN A 231 26.78 -12.04 -0.88
N ASP A 232 25.70 -12.07 -1.66
CA ASP A 232 25.72 -12.60 -3.03
C ASP A 232 26.40 -11.66 -4.02
N PHE A 233 26.56 -10.40 -3.63
CA PHE A 233 27.17 -9.33 -4.42
C PHE A 233 28.62 -9.07 -4.01
N MET A 234 29.09 -9.70 -2.93
CA MET A 234 30.43 -9.50 -2.39
C MET A 234 31.44 -10.49 -2.98
N PRO A 235 32.68 -10.07 -3.24
CA PRO A 235 33.75 -11.00 -3.58
C PRO A 235 33.93 -12.06 -2.48
N VAL A 236 34.11 -13.33 -2.88
CA VAL A 236 34.20 -14.48 -1.96
C VAL A 236 35.34 -14.39 -0.93
N ASN A 237 36.32 -13.53 -1.17
CA ASN A 237 37.47 -13.29 -0.29
C ASN A 237 37.27 -12.10 0.67
N TYR A 238 36.13 -11.40 0.63
CA TYR A 238 35.83 -10.34 1.58
C TYR A 238 35.66 -10.89 2.99
N THR A 239 36.24 -10.19 3.96
CA THR A 239 36.04 -10.47 5.37
C THR A 239 34.66 -9.96 5.83
N PRO A 240 34.10 -10.45 6.95
CA PRO A 240 32.85 -9.92 7.49
C PRO A 240 32.88 -8.41 7.73
N GLN A 241 34.05 -7.85 8.08
CA GLN A 241 34.22 -6.42 8.29
C GLN A 241 34.10 -5.61 6.99
N GLN A 242 34.59 -6.15 5.87
CA GLN A 242 34.46 -5.49 4.56
C GLN A 242 33.01 -5.54 4.07
N VAL A 243 32.33 -6.68 4.22
CA VAL A 243 30.90 -6.80 3.90
C VAL A 243 30.07 -5.81 4.71
N GLU A 244 30.39 -5.63 6.00
CA GLU A 244 29.70 -4.66 6.84
C GLU A 244 30.00 -3.21 6.43
N ALA A 245 31.23 -2.92 5.98
CA ALA A 245 31.56 -1.59 5.48
C ALA A 245 30.76 -1.21 4.22
N GLU A 246 30.59 -2.17 3.30
CA GLU A 246 29.71 -2.04 2.13
C GLU A 246 28.25 -1.86 2.56
N ARG A 247 27.77 -2.66 3.53
CA ARG A 247 26.42 -2.55 4.08
C ARG A 247 26.11 -1.16 4.58
N LEU A 248 27.05 -0.53 5.30
CA LEU A 248 26.86 0.82 5.83
C LEU A 248 26.65 1.86 4.71
N VAL A 249 27.39 1.74 3.60
CA VAL A 249 27.20 2.64 2.46
C VAL A 249 25.81 2.46 1.86
N LEU A 250 25.41 1.22 1.54
CA LEU A 250 24.11 0.95 0.93
C LEU A 250 22.95 1.32 1.88
N ARG A 251 23.11 1.06 3.19
CA ARG A 251 22.13 1.48 4.21
C ARG A 251 21.94 2.98 4.20
N ASP A 252 23.03 3.74 4.30
CA ASP A 252 22.97 5.19 4.41
C ASP A 252 22.42 5.81 3.11
N HIS A 253 22.66 5.17 1.95
CA HIS A 253 22.01 5.52 0.69
C HIS A 253 20.50 5.25 0.70
N LEU A 254 20.08 4.04 1.09
CA LEU A 254 18.66 3.65 1.24
C LEU A 254 17.90 4.52 2.24
N TYR A 255 18.61 5.06 3.23
CA TYR A 255 18.04 5.92 4.27
C TYR A 255 18.00 7.40 3.83
N GLU A 256 18.49 7.71 2.63
CA GLU A 256 18.59 9.07 2.09
C GLU A 256 19.45 9.99 2.97
N GLU A 257 20.54 9.46 3.54
CA GLU A 257 21.46 10.15 4.45
C GLU A 257 22.81 10.47 3.78
N PRO A 258 22.87 11.43 2.83
CA PRO A 258 24.02 11.65 1.95
C PRO A 258 25.32 12.00 2.70
N ALA A 259 25.20 12.63 3.87
CA ALA A 259 26.36 12.94 4.70
C ALA A 259 26.98 11.69 5.33
N LEU A 260 26.14 10.73 5.75
CA LEU A 260 26.60 9.46 6.32
C LEU A 260 27.12 8.55 5.23
N GLU A 261 26.41 8.45 4.10
CA GLU A 261 26.85 7.71 2.91
C GLU A 261 28.24 8.18 2.45
N HIS A 262 28.44 9.50 2.30
CA HIS A 262 29.74 10.06 1.92
C HIS A 262 30.84 9.74 2.94
N ALA A 263 30.52 9.80 4.23
CA ALA A 263 31.48 9.48 5.29
C ALA A 263 31.80 7.98 5.38
N ALA A 264 30.86 7.10 5.04
CA ALA A 264 31.06 5.66 4.94
C ALA A 264 31.91 5.34 3.70
N MET A 265 31.54 5.88 2.54
CA MET A 265 32.26 5.72 1.27
C MET A 265 33.71 6.18 1.36
N ALA A 266 34.00 7.29 2.06
CA ALA A 266 35.36 7.81 2.23
C ALA A 266 36.29 6.90 3.07
N LYS A 267 35.75 5.91 3.79
CA LYS A 267 36.52 4.93 4.56
C LYS A 267 36.87 3.69 3.75
N LEU A 268 36.20 3.46 2.62
CA LEU A 268 36.42 2.29 1.78
C LEU A 268 37.73 2.44 0.98
N PRO A 269 38.53 1.36 0.84
CA PRO A 269 39.57 1.28 -0.18
C PRO A 269 39.01 1.53 -1.59
N PRO A 270 39.84 1.95 -2.57
CA PRO A 270 39.36 2.29 -3.91
C PRO A 270 38.53 1.22 -4.63
N ASP A 271 38.87 -0.06 -4.44
CA ASP A 271 38.17 -1.18 -5.07
C ASP A 271 36.80 -1.44 -4.42
N GLU A 272 36.70 -1.36 -3.09
CA GLU A 272 35.44 -1.45 -2.33
C GLU A 272 34.53 -0.25 -2.65
N ALA A 273 35.08 0.98 -2.64
CA ALA A 273 34.33 2.17 -3.04
C ALA A 273 33.85 2.13 -4.51
N LYS A 274 34.52 1.35 -5.37
CA LYS A 274 34.06 1.11 -6.74
C LYS A 274 32.88 0.13 -6.75
N LEU A 275 32.98 -0.98 -6.02
CA LEU A 275 31.89 -1.95 -5.86
C LEU A 275 30.63 -1.29 -5.31
N ALA A 276 30.74 -0.52 -4.21
CA ALA A 276 29.61 0.22 -3.64
C ALA A 276 28.88 1.08 -4.67
N ARG A 277 29.63 1.81 -5.51
CA ARG A 277 29.07 2.64 -6.60
C ARG A 277 28.44 1.81 -7.72
N GLU A 278 29.00 0.64 -8.03
CA GLU A 278 28.42 -0.26 -9.03
C GLU A 278 27.09 -0.85 -8.54
N LEU A 279 26.97 -1.19 -7.24
CA LEU A 279 25.72 -1.68 -6.66
C LEU A 279 24.62 -0.61 -6.72
N MET A 280 24.94 0.63 -6.35
CA MET A 280 23.98 1.74 -6.42
C MET A 280 23.68 2.22 -7.85
N ASP A 281 24.35 1.71 -8.88
CA ASP A 281 24.08 2.05 -10.28
C ASP A 281 23.24 0.97 -10.96
N ILE A 282 21.95 1.25 -11.15
CA ILE A 282 21.02 0.36 -11.85
C ILE A 282 21.44 0.05 -13.30
N ASN A 283 22.30 0.85 -13.92
CA ASN A 283 22.78 0.62 -15.28
C ASN A 283 24.01 -0.28 -15.35
N SER A 284 24.63 -0.61 -14.22
CA SER A 284 25.82 -1.47 -14.14
C SER A 284 25.55 -2.87 -14.72
N PRO A 285 26.19 -3.25 -15.83
CA PRO A 285 26.05 -4.60 -16.41
C PRO A 285 26.48 -5.70 -15.45
N GLU A 286 27.54 -5.44 -14.68
CA GLU A 286 28.07 -6.35 -13.65
C GLU A 286 27.05 -6.58 -12.55
N THR A 287 26.45 -5.51 -12.02
CA THR A 287 25.41 -5.58 -10.99
C THR A 287 24.18 -6.33 -11.48
N LYS A 288 23.74 -6.07 -12.73
CA LYS A 288 22.62 -6.83 -13.33
C LYS A 288 22.92 -8.32 -13.47
N ALA A 289 24.17 -8.71 -13.76
CA ALA A 289 24.55 -10.12 -13.83
C ALA A 289 24.56 -10.77 -12.44
N LEU A 290 25.02 -10.06 -11.40
CA LEU A 290 24.97 -10.52 -10.02
C LEU A 290 23.54 -10.64 -9.51
N LEU A 291 22.67 -9.67 -9.84
CA LEU A 291 21.26 -9.70 -9.49
C LEU A 291 20.57 -10.91 -10.12
N ALA A 292 20.84 -11.23 -11.38
CA ALA A 292 20.31 -12.44 -12.03
C ALA A 292 20.79 -13.74 -11.35
N ALA A 293 22.04 -13.77 -10.86
CA ALA A 293 22.56 -14.92 -10.13
C ALA A 293 21.94 -15.04 -8.73
N SER A 294 21.73 -13.92 -8.04
CA SER A 294 21.04 -13.84 -6.74
C SER A 294 19.59 -14.30 -6.86
N GLU A 295 18.86 -13.82 -7.87
CA GLU A 295 17.50 -14.27 -8.19
C GLU A 295 17.40 -15.80 -8.30
N LEU A 296 18.29 -16.41 -9.10
CA LEU A 296 18.33 -17.87 -9.28
C LEU A 296 18.63 -18.62 -7.97
N LYS A 297 19.45 -18.04 -7.10
CA LYS A 297 19.80 -18.62 -5.80
C LYS A 297 18.62 -18.61 -4.82
N HIS A 298 17.73 -17.62 -4.94
CA HIS A 298 16.64 -17.36 -3.99
C HIS A 298 15.23 -17.61 -4.56
N LEU A 299 15.09 -18.36 -5.66
CA LEU A 299 13.77 -18.67 -6.27
C LEU A 299 12.77 -19.28 -5.29
N ASP A 300 13.22 -20.24 -4.47
CA ASP A 300 12.35 -20.88 -3.47
C ASP A 300 11.85 -19.84 -2.45
N TYR A 301 12.74 -18.96 -2.00
CA TYR A 301 12.39 -17.88 -1.08
C TYR A 301 11.42 -16.88 -1.73
N ALA A 302 11.70 -16.42 -2.96
CA ALA A 302 10.83 -15.53 -3.72
C ALA A 302 9.41 -16.09 -3.87
N THR A 303 9.28 -17.41 -4.02
CA THR A 303 7.98 -18.10 -4.08
C THR A 303 7.21 -17.98 -2.76
N THR A 304 7.89 -18.04 -1.60
CA THR A 304 7.23 -17.96 -0.27
C THR A 304 6.62 -16.59 0.05
N VAL A 305 6.99 -15.55 -0.70
CA VAL A 305 6.51 -14.17 -0.54
C VAL A 305 5.81 -13.64 -1.80
N SER A 306 5.49 -14.54 -2.74
CA SER A 306 4.71 -14.24 -3.94
C SER A 306 3.25 -14.69 -3.74
N PRO A 307 2.28 -13.77 -3.83
CA PRO A 307 0.86 -14.12 -3.90
C PRO A 307 0.52 -15.12 -5.01
N HIS A 308 1.29 -15.10 -6.11
CA HIS A 308 1.08 -15.89 -7.31
C HIS A 308 0.72 -17.36 -7.01
N GLY A 309 -0.38 -17.83 -7.56
CA GLY A 309 -0.83 -19.22 -7.40
C GLY A 309 -1.35 -19.60 -6.01
N CYS A 310 -1.42 -18.67 -5.04
CA CYS A 310 -1.94 -18.91 -3.69
C CYS A 310 -3.32 -18.29 -3.44
N LEU A 311 -3.76 -17.37 -4.31
CA LEU A 311 -4.94 -16.52 -4.07
C LEU A 311 -6.30 -17.20 -4.30
N HIS A 312 -6.36 -18.39 -4.90
CA HIS A 312 -7.63 -19.12 -5.08
C HIS A 312 -8.30 -19.54 -3.75
N TYR A 313 -7.55 -19.53 -2.65
CA TYR A 313 -8.08 -19.78 -1.31
C TYR A 313 -8.75 -18.56 -0.67
N LEU A 314 -8.56 -17.35 -1.21
CA LEU A 314 -9.19 -16.15 -0.67
C LEU A 314 -10.71 -16.30 -0.57
N LYS A 315 -11.27 -15.77 0.53
CA LYS A 315 -12.71 -15.71 0.81
C LYS A 315 -13.15 -14.33 1.32
N VAL A 316 -12.24 -13.36 1.26
CA VAL A 316 -12.47 -11.98 1.70
C VAL A 316 -12.51 -11.07 0.48
N PRO A 317 -13.34 -10.01 0.49
CA PRO A 317 -13.29 -8.95 -0.51
C PRO A 317 -11.89 -8.38 -0.71
N VAL A 318 -11.49 -8.17 -1.97
CA VAL A 318 -10.20 -7.56 -2.34
C VAL A 318 -10.40 -6.31 -3.19
N TYR A 319 -9.61 -5.28 -2.91
CA TYR A 319 -9.52 -4.04 -3.65
C TYR A 319 -8.07 -3.82 -4.09
N LEU A 320 -7.85 -3.51 -5.37
CA LEU A 320 -6.51 -3.29 -5.92
C LEU A 320 -6.37 -1.86 -6.43
N LEU A 321 -5.34 -1.16 -6.00
CA LEU A 321 -5.00 0.18 -6.49
C LEU A 321 -3.54 0.19 -6.93
N HIS A 322 -3.25 0.71 -8.12
CA HIS A 322 -1.87 0.77 -8.62
C HIS A 322 -1.59 2.08 -9.33
N GLY A 323 -0.37 2.60 -9.22
CA GLY A 323 0.08 3.73 -10.04
C GLY A 323 0.41 3.26 -11.45
N GLU A 324 -0.13 3.92 -12.47
CA GLU A 324 0.15 3.58 -13.88
C GLU A 324 1.65 3.70 -14.22
N GLY A 325 2.35 4.64 -13.60
CA GLY A 325 3.77 4.91 -13.78
C GLY A 325 4.63 4.45 -12.61
N ASP A 326 4.18 3.44 -11.85
CA ASP A 326 5.00 2.84 -10.80
C ASP A 326 6.16 2.06 -11.44
N ASN A 327 7.37 2.59 -11.29
CA ASN A 327 8.59 1.98 -11.81
C ASN A 327 9.42 1.28 -10.71
N ILE A 328 8.83 1.01 -9.55
CA ILE A 328 9.39 0.14 -8.51
C ILE A 328 8.66 -1.22 -8.56
N ILE A 329 7.33 -1.22 -8.65
CA ILE A 329 6.53 -2.43 -8.90
C ILE A 329 5.56 -2.10 -10.05
N PRO A 330 5.75 -2.64 -11.26
CA PRO A 330 4.91 -2.32 -12.41
C PRO A 330 3.43 -2.65 -12.20
N ALA A 331 2.54 -1.88 -12.83
CA ALA A 331 1.09 -2.11 -12.74
C ALA A 331 0.64 -3.43 -13.36
N ALA A 332 1.46 -4.05 -14.22
CA ALA A 332 1.34 -5.42 -14.68
C ALA A 332 1.09 -6.41 -13.53
N GLU A 333 1.69 -6.19 -12.36
CA GLU A 333 1.52 -7.06 -11.20
C GLU A 333 0.10 -7.01 -10.62
N SER A 334 -0.53 -5.84 -10.57
CA SER A 334 -1.95 -5.72 -10.20
C SER A 334 -2.87 -6.44 -11.19
N LEU A 335 -2.51 -6.51 -12.47
CA LEU A 335 -3.26 -7.28 -13.47
C LEU A 335 -3.14 -8.79 -13.23
N TRP A 336 -1.96 -9.26 -12.79
CA TRP A 336 -1.77 -10.64 -12.37
C TRP A 336 -2.53 -10.97 -11.09
N LEU A 337 -2.45 -10.12 -10.06
CA LEU A 337 -3.28 -10.25 -8.85
C LEU A 337 -4.76 -10.38 -9.22
N ALA A 338 -5.27 -9.49 -10.07
CA ALA A 338 -6.67 -9.52 -10.49
C ALA A 338 -7.07 -10.80 -11.26
N LYS A 339 -6.12 -11.46 -11.93
CA LYS A 339 -6.33 -12.73 -12.62
C LYS A 339 -6.35 -13.91 -11.65
N ASP A 340 -5.53 -13.86 -10.60
CA ASP A 340 -5.38 -14.94 -9.62
C ASP A 340 -6.44 -14.88 -8.50
N ILE A 341 -6.95 -13.68 -8.19
CA ILE A 341 -8.05 -13.49 -7.23
C ILE A 341 -9.35 -14.05 -7.81
N PRO A 342 -10.13 -14.84 -7.05
CA PRO A 342 -11.44 -15.28 -7.48
C PRO A 342 -12.34 -14.10 -7.89
N HIS A 343 -13.00 -14.18 -9.05
CA HIS A 343 -13.84 -13.09 -9.58
C HIS A 343 -14.93 -12.60 -8.61
N GLY A 344 -15.41 -13.46 -7.71
CA GLY A 344 -16.40 -13.09 -6.70
C GLY A 344 -15.83 -12.23 -5.56
N ASP A 345 -14.52 -12.29 -5.35
CA ASP A 345 -13.82 -11.66 -4.23
C ASP A 345 -13.15 -10.35 -4.65
N LEU A 346 -12.70 -10.20 -5.90
CA LEU A 346 -12.24 -8.92 -6.43
C LEU A 346 -13.41 -7.92 -6.57
N LYS A 347 -13.45 -6.89 -5.73
CA LYS A 347 -14.52 -5.90 -5.70
C LYS A 347 -14.26 -4.69 -6.57
N ALA A 348 -13.02 -4.19 -6.57
CA ALA A 348 -12.60 -3.11 -7.43
C ALA A 348 -11.11 -3.22 -7.76
N MET A 349 -10.73 -2.77 -8.95
CA MET A 349 -9.34 -2.56 -9.34
C MET A 349 -9.24 -1.23 -10.06
N LEU A 350 -8.24 -0.42 -9.71
CA LEU A 350 -7.92 0.82 -10.39
C LEU A 350 -6.41 0.94 -10.63
N ILE A 351 -6.02 1.00 -11.90
CA ILE A 351 -4.70 1.51 -12.29
C ILE A 351 -4.88 3.00 -12.57
N SER A 352 -4.19 3.86 -11.83
CA SER A 352 -4.43 5.30 -11.79
C SER A 352 -3.18 6.10 -12.17
N PRO A 353 -3.29 7.09 -13.07
CA PRO A 353 -2.20 8.05 -13.33
C PRO A 353 -2.03 9.07 -12.20
N VAL A 354 -2.98 9.16 -11.25
CA VAL A 354 -3.00 10.20 -10.20
C VAL A 354 -1.96 9.95 -9.11
N ILE A 355 -1.70 8.68 -8.81
CA ILE A 355 -0.76 8.26 -7.75
C ILE A 355 0.60 7.82 -8.31
N SER A 356 0.82 8.03 -9.61
CA SER A 356 2.10 7.75 -10.26
C SER A 356 3.11 8.86 -9.95
N HIS A 357 4.36 8.48 -9.69
CA HIS A 357 5.47 9.44 -9.62
C HIS A 357 6.00 9.82 -11.02
N LEU A 358 5.71 9.00 -12.03
CA LEU A 358 6.04 9.26 -13.43
C LEU A 358 4.81 9.70 -14.23
N ASP A 359 5.00 10.74 -15.05
CA ASP A 359 4.04 11.14 -16.07
C ASP A 359 4.25 10.29 -17.33
N MET A 360 3.37 9.33 -17.55
CA MET A 360 3.50 8.30 -18.60
C MET A 360 3.23 8.84 -20.01
N ASP A 361 2.40 9.87 -20.14
CA ASP A 361 1.95 10.38 -21.45
C ASP A 361 2.17 11.90 -21.63
N GLY A 362 2.74 12.57 -20.63
CA GLY A 362 3.06 14.00 -20.65
C GLY A 362 1.85 14.92 -20.49
N LYS A 363 0.66 14.36 -20.23
CA LYS A 363 -0.60 15.12 -20.10
C LYS A 363 -1.04 15.28 -18.66
N GLY A 364 -0.45 14.53 -17.73
CA GLY A 364 -0.85 14.48 -16.32
C GLY A 364 -2.27 13.94 -16.10
N PRO A 365 -2.68 13.76 -14.83
CA PRO A 365 -3.98 13.19 -14.50
C PRO A 365 -5.15 14.12 -14.86
N THR A 366 -6.19 13.55 -15.45
CA THR A 366 -7.42 14.30 -15.79
C THR A 366 -8.35 14.45 -14.57
N MET A 367 -9.37 15.30 -14.70
CA MET A 367 -10.45 15.36 -13.69
C MET A 367 -11.17 14.01 -13.54
N MET A 368 -11.32 13.24 -14.62
CA MET A 368 -11.95 11.92 -14.55
C MET A 368 -11.08 10.93 -13.77
N ASP A 369 -9.76 11.01 -13.87
CA ASP A 369 -8.86 10.13 -13.12
C ASP A 369 -8.94 10.42 -11.62
N ASN A 370 -9.02 11.71 -11.25
CA ASN A 370 -9.27 12.12 -9.87
C ASN A 370 -10.63 11.63 -9.34
N LEU A 371 -11.68 11.68 -10.17
CA LEU A 371 -13.00 11.15 -9.81
C LEU A 371 -12.99 9.63 -9.63
N ARG A 372 -12.27 8.89 -10.49
CA ARG A 372 -12.09 7.44 -10.35
C ARG A 372 -11.35 7.08 -9.07
N LEU A 373 -10.28 7.79 -8.74
CA LEU A 373 -9.55 7.59 -7.49
C LEU A 373 -10.43 7.91 -6.28
N THR A 374 -11.17 9.02 -6.33
CA THR A 374 -12.14 9.39 -5.27
C THR A 374 -13.20 8.31 -5.09
N HIS A 375 -13.72 7.76 -6.18
CA HIS A 375 -14.71 6.69 -6.15
C HIS A 375 -14.14 5.42 -5.50
N PHE A 376 -12.93 5.01 -5.89
CA PHE A 376 -12.25 3.85 -5.30
C PHE A 376 -12.09 4.00 -3.79
N PHE A 377 -11.65 5.16 -3.31
CA PHE A 377 -11.57 5.42 -1.87
C PHE A 377 -12.96 5.43 -1.19
N ALA A 378 -14.00 5.91 -1.86
CA ALA A 378 -15.36 5.84 -1.33
C ALA A 378 -15.85 4.38 -1.17
N GLU A 379 -15.47 3.49 -2.09
CA GLU A 379 -15.75 2.05 -1.97
C GLU A 379 -14.98 1.41 -0.81
N LEU A 380 -13.72 1.80 -0.58
CA LEU A 380 -12.96 1.36 0.59
C LEU A 380 -13.58 1.83 1.91
N LEU A 381 -14.04 3.08 1.97
CA LEU A 381 -14.74 3.60 3.14
C LEU A 381 -16.07 2.85 3.37
N GLU A 382 -16.79 2.50 2.31
CA GLU A 382 -17.99 1.66 2.41
C GLU A 382 -17.68 0.25 2.93
N ALA A 383 -16.64 -0.40 2.41
CA ALA A 383 -16.19 -1.70 2.89
C ALA A 383 -15.78 -1.65 4.37
N SER A 384 -15.14 -0.54 4.78
CA SER A 384 -14.74 -0.34 6.18
C SER A 384 -15.94 -0.16 7.10
N GLN A 385 -16.94 0.63 6.69
CA GLN A 385 -18.08 1.03 7.53
C GLN A 385 -19.27 0.05 7.55
N SER A 386 -19.28 -0.96 6.67
CA SER A 386 -20.43 -1.85 6.43
C SER A 386 -20.65 -2.96 7.47
#